data_AF-A0A2S4VIQ5-F1
#
_entry.id   AF-A0A2S4VIQ5-F1
#
_cell.length_a   1.000
_cell.length_b   1.000
_cell.length_c   1.000
_cell.angle_alpha   90.00
_cell.angle_beta   90.00
_cell.angle_gamma   90.00
#
_symmetry.space_group_name_H-M   'P 1'
#
loop_
_entity.id
_entity.type
_entity.pdbx_description
1 polymer ?
#
loop_
_entity_poly.entity_id
_entity_poly.type
_entity_poly.pdbx_seq_one_letter_code
_entity_poly.pdbx_strand_id
1 'polypeptide(L)'
;MGLPVATELLDTISPQYLSDLISWGAIEAHTIESQLHWELTLATPHLVGFKNGTDGGVKVAMDVMQSARASHAFMGVSPHG
;
A
#
# COMPACT_ATOMS: atom_id res chain seq x y z
N MET A 1 -16.73 -19.18 -1.18
CA MET A 1 -16.01 -19.30 -2.48
C MET A 1 -14.50 -19.43 -2.33
N GLY A 2 -13.83 -19.15 -1.19
CA GLY A 2 -12.42 -19.55 -0.96
C GLY A 2 -11.37 -18.98 -1.92
N LEU A 3 -11.76 -18.02 -2.76
CA LEU A 3 -10.92 -17.42 -3.79
C LEU A 3 -10.28 -16.15 -3.20
N PRO A 4 -8.94 -16.04 -3.17
CA PRO A 4 -8.26 -14.84 -2.73
C PRO A 4 -8.59 -13.67 -3.67
N VAL A 5 -8.71 -12.47 -3.11
CA VAL A 5 -8.95 -11.24 -3.88
C VAL A 5 -7.81 -10.25 -3.68
N ALA A 6 -7.61 -9.41 -4.69
CA ALA A 6 -6.61 -8.37 -4.71
C ALA A 6 -7.26 -7.03 -5.01
N THR A 7 -6.72 -5.96 -4.45
CA THR A 7 -7.19 -4.60 -4.73
C THR A 7 -6.04 -3.60 -4.78
N GLU A 8 -6.32 -2.48 -5.40
CA GLU A 8 -5.53 -1.27 -5.26
C GLU A 8 -5.79 -0.60 -3.90
N LEU A 9 -4.72 -0.09 -3.28
CA LEU A 9 -4.77 0.73 -2.07
C LEU A 9 -4.81 2.21 -2.46
N LEU A 10 -5.97 2.65 -2.94
CA LEU A 10 -6.16 3.98 -3.53
C LEU A 10 -6.25 5.11 -2.49
N ASP A 11 -6.68 4.80 -1.27
CA ASP A 11 -6.82 5.76 -0.19
C ASP A 11 -6.39 5.14 1.14
N THR A 12 -6.17 5.98 2.15
CA THR A 12 -5.62 5.56 3.44
C THR A 12 -6.66 5.12 4.47
N ILE A 13 -7.96 5.14 4.12
CA ILE A 13 -9.07 4.86 5.02
C ILE A 13 -9.73 3.54 4.66
N SER A 14 -10.09 3.32 3.40
CA SER A 14 -10.82 2.12 2.94
C SER A 14 -10.13 0.80 3.34
N PRO A 15 -8.79 0.67 3.29
CA PRO A 15 -8.13 -0.56 3.69
C PRO A 15 -8.36 -0.95 5.15
N GLN A 16 -8.72 -0.03 6.03
CA GLN A 16 -9.07 -0.36 7.42
C GLN A 16 -10.36 -1.19 7.54
N TYR A 17 -11.24 -1.08 6.55
CA TYR A 17 -12.54 -1.76 6.51
C TYR A 17 -12.54 -3.01 5.64
N LEU A 18 -11.55 -3.14 4.75
CA LEU A 18 -11.51 -4.19 3.73
C LEU A 18 -10.31 -5.12 3.87
N SER A 19 -9.32 -4.78 4.71
CA SER A 19 -8.07 -5.54 4.79
C SER A 19 -8.35 -7.01 5.03
N ASP A 20 -9.18 -7.38 5.99
CA ASP A 20 -9.51 -8.77 6.32
C ASP A 20 -10.07 -9.62 5.16
N LEU A 21 -10.51 -8.98 4.08
CA LEU A 21 -10.99 -9.62 2.87
C LEU A 21 -9.94 -9.71 1.75
N ILE A 22 -8.85 -8.94 1.84
CA ILE A 22 -7.85 -8.80 0.78
C ILE A 22 -6.71 -9.79 1.01
N SER A 23 -6.22 -10.45 -0.04
CA SER A 23 -5.03 -11.32 0.05
C SER A 23 -3.76 -10.63 -0.44
N TRP A 24 -3.89 -9.62 -1.30
CA TRP A 24 -2.77 -8.85 -1.85
C TRP A 24 -3.20 -7.43 -2.25
N GLY A 25 -2.38 -6.44 -1.94
CA GLY A 25 -2.59 -5.03 -2.30
C GLY A 25 -1.64 -4.53 -3.40
N ALA A 26 -2.05 -3.48 -4.12
CA ALA A 26 -1.18 -2.75 -5.04
C ALA A 26 -1.13 -1.26 -4.74
N ILE A 27 0.05 -0.66 -4.83
CA ILE A 27 0.26 0.79 -4.95
C ILE A 27 0.47 1.13 -6.42
N GLU A 28 -0.30 2.09 -6.92
CA GLU A 28 -0.27 2.49 -8.31
C GLU A 28 0.84 3.46 -8.68
N ALA A 29 1.13 3.51 -9.99
CA ALA A 29 2.15 4.39 -10.55
C ALA A 29 1.90 5.88 -10.23
N HIS A 30 0.65 6.29 -10.06
CA HIS A 30 0.28 7.68 -9.76
C HIS A 30 0.37 8.02 -8.27
N THR A 31 0.37 7.00 -7.40
CA THR A 31 0.42 7.16 -5.94
C THR A 31 1.72 6.65 -5.34
N ILE A 32 2.62 6.08 -6.14
CA ILE A 32 3.89 5.51 -5.68
C ILE A 32 4.80 6.52 -4.97
N GLU A 33 4.84 7.76 -5.44
CA GLU A 33 5.64 8.82 -4.81
C GLU A 33 4.97 9.39 -3.55
N SER A 34 3.71 9.05 -3.30
CA SER A 34 2.99 9.50 -2.12
C SER A 34 3.40 8.68 -0.91
N GLN A 35 4.15 9.31 0.00
CA GLN A 35 4.53 8.72 1.28
C GLN A 35 3.34 8.17 2.05
N LEU A 36 2.23 8.91 2.10
CA LEU A 36 1.01 8.46 2.77
C LEU A 36 0.46 7.14 2.21
N HIS A 37 0.56 6.92 0.89
CA HIS A 37 0.05 5.71 0.26
C HIS A 37 0.94 4.50 0.53
N TRP A 38 2.27 4.65 0.44
CA TRP A 38 3.14 3.50 0.69
C TRP A 38 3.36 3.24 2.19
N GLU A 39 3.26 4.24 3.07
CA GLU A 39 3.26 4.01 4.53
C GLU A 39 2.05 3.16 4.97
N LEU A 40 0.93 3.24 4.24
CA LEU A 40 -0.24 2.39 4.48
C LEU A 40 0.08 0.90 4.40
N THR A 41 1.07 0.52 3.58
CA THR A 41 1.50 -0.89 3.45
C THR A 41 2.03 -1.46 4.77
N LEU A 42 2.48 -0.60 5.68
CA LEU A 42 2.92 -0.97 7.03
C LEU A 42 1.75 -1.22 7.99
N ALA A 43 0.57 -0.69 7.66
CA ALA A 43 -0.66 -0.81 8.45
C ALA A 43 -1.56 -1.96 7.97
N THR A 44 -1.26 -2.59 6.82
CA THR A 44 -2.05 -3.68 6.26
C THR A 44 -1.44 -5.04 6.60
N PRO A 45 -2.23 -6.07 6.94
CA PRO A 45 -1.70 -7.41 7.25
C PRO A 45 -1.34 -8.26 6.02
N HIS A 46 -1.53 -7.73 4.81
CA HIS A 46 -1.34 -8.45 3.54
C HIS A 46 -0.11 -7.95 2.79
N LEU A 47 0.37 -8.75 1.85
CA LEU A 47 1.47 -8.36 0.97
C LEU A 47 1.04 -7.24 0.02
N VAL A 48 1.94 -6.30 -0.25
CA VAL A 48 1.70 -5.19 -1.18
C VAL A 48 2.78 -5.13 -2.26
N GLY A 49 2.38 -4.93 -3.51
CA GLY A 49 3.29 -4.63 -4.62
C GLY A 49 3.26 -3.16 -5.04
N PHE A 50 4.36 -2.70 -5.64
CA PHE A 50 4.53 -1.33 -6.14
C PHE A 50 4.70 -1.33 -7.65
N LYS A 51 3.83 -0.62 -8.38
CA LYS A 51 3.99 -0.41 -9.84
C LYS A 51 5.19 0.51 -10.11
N ASN A 52 5.82 0.41 -11.29
CA ASN A 52 6.81 1.40 -11.73
C ASN A 52 6.18 2.80 -11.90
N GLY A 53 7.02 3.83 -12.01
CA GLY A 53 6.58 5.20 -12.28
C GLY A 53 5.85 5.32 -13.61
N THR A 54 5.01 6.34 -13.75
CA THR A 54 4.24 6.62 -14.98
C THR A 54 5.13 6.93 -16.19
N ASP A 55 6.38 7.32 -15.94
CA ASP A 55 7.45 7.50 -16.93
C ASP A 55 8.07 6.18 -17.41
N GLY A 56 7.66 5.04 -16.85
CA GLY A 56 8.22 3.72 -17.12
C GLY A 56 9.44 3.36 -16.24
N GLY A 57 9.90 4.28 -15.39
CA GLY A 57 11.06 4.09 -14.53
C GLY A 57 10.78 3.17 -13.35
N VAL A 58 11.64 2.17 -13.12
CA VAL A 58 11.52 1.24 -11.98
C VAL A 58 12.16 1.74 -10.68
N LYS A 59 13.00 2.78 -10.78
CA LYS A 59 13.79 3.28 -9.65
C LYS A 59 12.90 3.69 -8.48
N VAL A 60 11.82 4.43 -8.75
CA VAL A 60 10.87 4.87 -7.72
C VAL A 60 10.25 3.70 -6.95
N ALA A 61 9.93 2.59 -7.64
CA ALA A 61 9.40 1.39 -6.99
C ALA A 61 10.44 0.72 -6.10
N MET A 62 11.70 0.68 -6.55
CA MET A 62 12.80 0.15 -5.74
C MET A 62 13.08 1.00 -4.50
N ASP A 63 13.09 2.33 -4.64
CA ASP A 63 13.33 3.27 -3.55
C ASP A 63 12.23 3.16 -2.49
N VAL A 64 10.96 3.08 -2.91
CA VAL A 64 9.82 2.87 -2.01
C VAL A 64 9.89 1.51 -1.33
N MET A 65 10.19 0.42 -2.06
CA MET A 65 10.39 -0.90 -1.46
C MET A 65 11.50 -0.90 -0.41
N GLN A 66 12.57 -0.14 -0.62
CA GLN A 66 13.66 -0.02 0.34
C GLN A 66 13.24 0.81 1.56
N SER A 67 12.50 1.90 1.35
CA SER A 67 11.96 2.76 2.42
C SER A 67 10.97 2.02 3.31
N ALA A 68 10.01 1.30 2.72
CA ALA A 68 8.97 0.55 3.42
C ALA A 68 9.52 -0.60 4.29
N ARG A 69 10.81 -0.96 4.16
CA ARG A 69 11.46 -1.94 5.06
C ARG A 69 11.94 -1.34 6.37
N ALA A 70 12.02 -0.01 6.47
CA ALA A 70 12.37 0.69 7.70
C ALA A 70 11.14 0.85 8.60
N SER A 71 11.36 1.14 9.89
CA SER A 71 10.28 1.55 10.78
C SER A 71 9.87 2.99 10.47
N HIS A 72 8.56 3.24 10.39
CA HIS A 72 7.99 4.56 10.18
C HIS A 72 7.05 4.92 11.33
N ALA A 73 6.92 6.23 11.58
CA ALA A 73 5.93 6.77 12.48
C ALA A 73 5.04 7.72 11.68
N PHE A 74 3.74 7.41 11.60
CA PHE A 74 2.78 8.16 10.81
C PHE A 74 1.45 8.29 11.57
N MET A 75 0.66 9.30 11.21
CA MET A 75 -0.69 9.48 11.73
C MET A 75 -1.68 8.75 10.82
N GLY A 76 -2.59 7.96 11.40
CA GLY A 76 -3.60 7.21 10.67
C GLY A 76 -4.89 7.08 11.47
N VAL A 77 -5.95 6.63 10.81
CA VAL A 77 -7.22 6.31 11.45
C VAL A 77 -7.08 4.98 12.22
N SER A 78 -7.75 4.84 13.34
CA SER A 78 -7.76 3.58 14.09
C SER A 78 -8.99 2.74 13.72
N PRO A 79 -9.04 1.44 14.08
CA PRO A 79 -10.27 0.66 13.96
C PRO A 79 -11.49 1.25 14.70
N HIS A 80 -11.30 2.28 15.53
CA HIS A 80 -12.35 2.95 16.29
C HIS A 80 -12.70 4.36 15.77
N GLY A 81 -12.13 4.78 14.64
CA GLY A 81 -12.17 6.15 14.14
C GLY A 81 -11.08 6.98 14.79
#